data_AF-A0AAD1D7N7-F1
#
_entry.id   AF-A0AAD1D7N7-F1
#
_cell.length_a   1.000
_cell.length_b   1.000
_cell.length_c   1.000
_cell.angle_alpha   90.00
_cell.angle_beta   90.00
_cell.angle_gamma   90.00
#
_symmetry.space_group_name_H-M   'P 1'
#
loop_
_entity.id
_entity.type
_entity.pdbx_description
1 polymer ?
#
loop_
_entity_poly.entity_id
_entity_poly.type
_entity_poly.pdbx_seq_one_letter_code
_entity_poly.pdbx_strand_id
1 'polypeptide(L)'
;MLQRGWGVIRDFMEVLATRGRKNAIYRGQADENWALIPSIFRPKSYGIKHLTRLGDWKRRASRFASPLPTDDVEWLILAQHYGLATPLLDWTTGPLVALFFACDDRKNRKRDGCVWWSRRTVFDEVDDTMMIEVFKPVRERPLLINAVGRNVRSTAQDSLLSLHTPSDFQTLTAERIFTVKAADKVATLAALEKLGFSGERLHFDITKLVARFKEEIASQRVGATY
;
A
#
# COMPACT_ATOMS: atom_id res chain seq x y z
N MET A 1 -26.89 5.08 -3.91
CA MET A 1 -25.50 4.57 -4.09
C MET A 1 -24.63 4.87 -2.86
N LEU A 2 -24.52 6.12 -2.41
CA LEU A 2 -23.71 6.51 -1.23
C LEU A 2 -24.09 5.79 0.09
N GLN A 3 -25.37 5.53 0.35
CA GLN A 3 -25.81 4.83 1.58
C GLN A 3 -25.15 3.45 1.76
N ARG A 4 -24.90 2.70 0.66
CA ARG A 4 -24.20 1.42 0.73
C ARG A 4 -22.76 1.58 1.20
N GLY A 5 -22.06 2.60 0.70
CA GLY A 5 -20.70 2.91 1.10
C GLY A 5 -20.58 3.25 2.58
N TRP A 6 -21.51 4.07 3.10
CA TRP A 6 -21.60 4.37 4.53
C TRP A 6 -21.91 3.12 5.37
N GLY A 7 -22.77 2.23 4.87
CA GLY A 7 -23.04 0.92 5.49
C GLY A 7 -21.77 0.10 5.65
N VAL A 8 -20.98 -0.05 4.57
CA VAL A 8 -19.68 -0.76 4.62
C VAL A 8 -18.73 -0.15 5.65
N ILE A 9 -18.63 1.18 5.70
CA ILE A 9 -17.78 1.87 6.69
C ILE A 9 -18.27 1.59 8.11
N ARG A 10 -19.58 1.68 8.37
CA ARG A 10 -20.17 1.35 9.68
C ARG A 10 -19.82 -0.08 10.08
N ASP A 11 -20.08 -1.05 9.19
CA ASP A 11 -19.85 -2.46 9.46
C ASP A 11 -18.36 -2.72 9.75
N PHE A 12 -17.46 -2.05 9.03
CA PHE A 12 -16.03 -2.13 9.30
C PHE A 12 -15.67 -1.53 10.67
N MET A 13 -16.26 -0.40 11.05
CA MET A 13 -16.04 0.22 12.36
C MET A 13 -16.56 -0.65 13.52
N GLU A 14 -17.69 -1.35 13.33
CA GLU A 14 -18.21 -2.33 14.31
C GLU A 14 -17.25 -3.51 14.50
N VAL A 15 -16.66 -3.99 13.40
CA VAL A 15 -15.60 -5.01 13.47
C VAL A 15 -14.37 -4.48 14.21
N LEU A 16 -13.95 -3.23 13.98
CA LEU A 16 -12.83 -2.63 14.70
C LEU A 16 -13.14 -2.44 16.19
N ALA A 17 -14.37 -2.10 16.55
CA ALA A 17 -14.79 -1.93 17.94
C ALA A 17 -14.71 -3.25 18.73
N THR A 18 -14.97 -4.38 18.07
CA THR A 18 -15.02 -5.71 18.71
C THR A 18 -13.70 -6.48 18.62
N ARG A 19 -13.00 -6.37 17.49
CA ARG A 19 -11.81 -7.17 17.17
C ARG A 19 -10.54 -6.34 17.01
N GLY A 20 -10.66 -5.01 16.92
CA GLY A 20 -9.53 -4.11 16.78
C GLY A 20 -8.57 -4.24 17.96
N ARG A 21 -7.28 -4.06 17.67
CA ARG A 21 -6.23 -4.10 18.68
C ARG A 21 -5.49 -2.77 18.73
N LYS A 22 -5.14 -2.35 19.95
CA LYS A 22 -4.24 -1.21 20.14
C LYS A 22 -2.91 -1.49 19.43
N ASN A 23 -2.37 -0.47 18.76
CA ASN A 23 -1.11 -0.54 18.01
C ASN A 23 -1.10 -1.60 16.89
N ALA A 24 -2.24 -1.99 16.35
CA ALA A 24 -2.32 -2.79 15.14
C ALA A 24 -1.89 -2.00 13.90
N ILE A 25 -1.40 -2.71 12.90
CA ILE A 25 -1.15 -2.17 11.56
C ILE A 25 -2.07 -2.88 10.57
N TYR A 26 -2.45 -2.17 9.51
CA TYR A 26 -3.46 -2.60 8.55
C TYR A 26 -2.91 -2.57 7.12
N ARG A 27 -3.46 -3.42 6.26
CA ARG A 27 -3.16 -3.41 4.82
C ARG A 27 -4.41 -3.69 4.01
N GLY A 28 -4.71 -2.80 3.07
CA GLY A 28 -5.76 -3.01 2.06
C GLY A 28 -5.23 -3.82 0.87
N GLN A 29 -6.05 -4.76 0.38
CA GLN A 29 -5.82 -5.41 -0.91
C GLN A 29 -7.10 -5.35 -1.74
N ALA A 30 -6.97 -4.99 -3.01
CA ALA A 30 -8.10 -4.92 -3.91
C ALA A 30 -8.58 -6.29 -4.42
N ASP A 31 -7.87 -7.36 -4.16
CA ASP A 31 -8.34 -8.73 -4.38
C ASP A 31 -8.09 -9.54 -3.11
N GLU A 32 -9.15 -10.09 -2.53
CA GLU A 32 -9.05 -10.90 -1.32
C GLU A 32 -8.29 -12.21 -1.53
N ASN A 33 -8.17 -12.66 -2.79
CA ASN A 33 -7.42 -13.87 -3.17
C ASN A 33 -5.92 -13.62 -3.30
N TRP A 34 -5.46 -12.37 -3.21
CA TRP A 34 -4.02 -12.09 -3.22
C TRP A 34 -3.38 -12.56 -1.92
N ALA A 35 -2.34 -13.37 -2.07
CA ALA A 35 -1.47 -13.73 -0.97
C ALA A 35 -0.84 -12.47 -0.35
N LEU A 36 -0.70 -12.47 0.97
CA LEU A 36 -0.06 -11.39 1.74
C LEU A 36 1.46 -11.52 1.67
N ILE A 37 2.00 -11.40 0.45
CA ILE A 37 3.43 -11.49 0.16
C ILE A 37 3.86 -10.27 -0.68
N PRO A 38 5.10 -9.77 -0.48
CA PRO A 38 5.69 -8.73 -1.33
C PRO A 38 5.68 -9.11 -2.79
N SER A 39 5.64 -8.08 -3.64
CA SER A 39 5.52 -8.24 -5.08
C SER A 39 6.66 -9.04 -5.70
N ILE A 40 7.88 -8.96 -5.17
CA ILE A 40 9.04 -9.69 -5.72
C ILE A 40 8.92 -11.21 -5.56
N PHE A 41 8.18 -11.68 -4.56
CA PHE A 41 8.02 -13.11 -4.28
C PHE A 41 6.79 -13.72 -4.95
N ARG A 42 6.03 -12.91 -5.70
CA ARG A 42 4.92 -13.41 -6.53
C ARG A 42 5.45 -14.05 -7.81
N PRO A 43 4.74 -15.03 -8.39
CA PRO A 43 5.12 -15.61 -9.68
C PRO A 43 5.24 -14.54 -10.78
N LYS A 44 6.23 -14.71 -11.68
CA LYS A 44 6.48 -13.81 -12.83
C LYS A 44 6.75 -12.34 -12.43
N SER A 45 7.34 -12.12 -11.25
CA SER A 45 7.75 -10.80 -10.82
C SER A 45 8.98 -10.30 -11.58
N TYR A 46 9.00 -9.00 -11.89
CA TYR A 46 10.14 -8.30 -12.46
C TYR A 46 10.52 -7.16 -11.52
N GLY A 47 11.71 -7.22 -10.93
CA GLY A 47 12.09 -6.24 -9.92
C GLY A 47 13.48 -6.46 -9.34
N ILE A 48 13.68 -5.91 -8.14
CA ILE A 48 14.97 -5.85 -7.47
C ILE A 48 15.05 -6.96 -6.42
N LYS A 49 15.85 -8.00 -6.71
CA LYS A 49 15.96 -9.23 -5.88
C LYS A 49 17.34 -9.48 -5.27
N HIS A 50 18.34 -8.66 -5.60
CA HIS A 50 19.71 -8.77 -5.08
C HIS A 50 20.48 -7.45 -5.29
N LEU A 51 21.61 -7.31 -4.60
CA LEU A 51 22.42 -6.09 -4.57
C LEU A 51 22.85 -5.60 -5.97
N THR A 52 23.20 -6.50 -6.89
CA THR A 52 23.58 -6.12 -8.27
C THR A 52 22.45 -5.36 -9.00
N ARG A 53 21.20 -5.85 -8.91
CA ARG A 53 20.02 -5.19 -9.48
C ARG A 53 19.73 -3.86 -8.80
N LEU A 54 19.93 -3.78 -7.49
CA LEU A 54 19.76 -2.55 -6.74
C LEU A 54 20.81 -1.51 -7.17
N GLY A 55 22.08 -1.91 -7.31
CA GLY A 55 23.15 -1.05 -7.83
C GLY A 55 22.86 -0.54 -9.25
N ASP A 56 22.33 -1.39 -10.12
CA ASP A 56 21.87 -0.98 -11.46
C ASP A 56 20.72 0.02 -11.42
N TRP A 57 19.75 -0.19 -10.53
CA TRP A 57 18.65 0.75 -10.31
C TRP A 57 19.16 2.10 -9.82
N LYS A 58 19.98 2.12 -8.76
CA LYS A 58 20.62 3.32 -8.21
C LYS A 58 21.34 4.13 -9.30
N ARG A 59 22.18 3.47 -10.10
CA ARG A 59 22.96 4.12 -11.18
C ARG A 59 22.06 4.77 -12.25
N ARG A 60 20.94 4.14 -12.60
CA ARG A 60 20.03 4.63 -13.65
C ARG A 60 19.07 5.70 -13.13
N ALA A 61 18.53 5.49 -11.93
CA ALA A 61 17.50 6.34 -11.34
C ALA A 61 18.06 7.59 -10.66
N SER A 62 19.32 7.60 -10.22
CA SER A 62 19.95 8.75 -9.54
C SER A 62 19.91 10.06 -10.32
N ARG A 63 19.86 9.99 -11.65
CA ARG A 63 19.72 11.16 -12.53
C ARG A 63 18.36 11.85 -12.43
N PHE A 64 17.34 11.14 -11.96
CA PHE A 64 15.94 11.59 -11.96
C PHE A 64 15.33 11.60 -10.55
N ALA A 65 16.00 10.99 -9.58
CA ALA A 65 15.52 10.91 -8.21
C ALA A 65 15.60 12.29 -7.52
N SER A 66 14.47 12.75 -7.01
CA SER A 66 14.39 13.99 -6.22
C SER A 66 13.31 13.84 -5.13
N PRO A 67 13.66 13.94 -3.84
CA PRO A 67 15.03 13.98 -3.32
C PRO A 67 15.82 12.70 -3.64
N LEU A 68 17.15 12.76 -3.54
CA LEU A 68 18.00 11.60 -3.76
C LEU A 68 17.91 10.66 -2.55
N PRO A 69 17.55 9.37 -2.73
CA PRO A 69 17.55 8.38 -1.66
C PRO A 69 18.92 8.22 -1.01
N THR A 70 18.94 8.16 0.31
CA THR A 70 20.13 8.14 1.15
C THR A 70 20.60 6.73 1.51
N ASP A 71 19.69 5.74 1.50
CA ASP A 71 19.99 4.34 1.83
C ASP A 71 19.28 3.33 0.91
N ASP A 72 19.64 2.05 1.06
CA ASP A 72 19.10 0.95 0.25
C ASP A 72 17.58 0.80 0.35
N VAL A 73 17.00 1.09 1.52
CA VAL A 73 15.56 1.00 1.75
C VAL A 73 14.85 2.11 0.96
N GLU A 74 15.33 3.34 1.01
CA GLU A 74 14.75 4.45 0.25
C GLU A 74 14.85 4.21 -1.27
N TRP A 75 15.93 3.59 -1.75
CA TRP A 75 16.04 3.18 -3.14
C TRP A 75 15.00 2.11 -3.54
N LEU A 76 14.69 1.17 -2.65
CA LEU A 76 13.63 0.18 -2.85
C LEU A 76 12.24 0.82 -2.79
N ILE A 77 12.01 1.79 -1.89
CA ILE A 77 10.76 2.56 -1.85
C ILE A 77 10.54 3.28 -3.18
N LEU A 78 11.57 3.94 -3.71
CA LEU A 78 11.52 4.60 -5.02
C LEU A 78 11.22 3.60 -6.14
N ALA A 79 11.87 2.44 -6.14
CA ALA A 79 11.62 1.38 -7.13
C ALA A 79 10.15 0.92 -7.10
N GLN A 80 9.63 0.65 -5.90
CA GLN A 80 8.24 0.22 -5.69
C GLN A 80 7.23 1.30 -6.08
N HIS A 81 7.56 2.57 -5.84
CA HIS A 81 6.74 3.70 -6.28
C HIS A 81 6.51 3.67 -7.80
N TYR A 82 7.56 3.36 -8.57
CA TYR A 82 7.49 3.20 -10.03
C TYR A 82 7.09 1.79 -10.51
N GLY A 83 6.60 0.93 -9.60
CA GLY A 83 6.02 -0.36 -9.94
C GLY A 83 7.02 -1.49 -10.15
N LEU A 84 8.31 -1.30 -9.84
CA LEU A 84 9.25 -2.42 -9.78
C LEU A 84 8.92 -3.30 -8.58
N ALA A 85 8.99 -4.60 -8.76
CA ALA A 85 8.76 -5.52 -7.66
C ALA A 85 9.90 -5.44 -6.63
N THR A 86 9.56 -5.42 -5.34
CA THR A 86 10.50 -5.27 -4.22
C THR A 86 10.17 -6.25 -3.09
N PRO A 87 11.13 -6.50 -2.17
CA PRO A 87 10.88 -7.29 -0.95
C PRO A 87 10.06 -6.54 0.12
N LEU A 88 9.61 -5.33 -0.19
CA LEU A 88 8.84 -4.49 0.71
C LEU A 88 7.34 -4.76 0.57
N LEU A 89 6.63 -4.67 1.69
CA LEU A 89 5.17 -4.74 1.76
C LEU A 89 4.64 -3.58 2.59
N ASP A 90 3.67 -2.84 2.03
CA ASP A 90 3.07 -1.66 2.66
C ASP A 90 2.06 -2.01 3.75
N TRP A 91 2.10 -1.23 4.82
CA TRP A 91 1.15 -1.21 5.91
C TRP A 91 0.81 0.24 6.24
N THR A 92 -0.26 0.44 6.99
CA THR A 92 -0.66 1.74 7.53
C THR A 92 -1.15 1.56 8.95
N THR A 93 -0.95 2.56 9.81
CA THR A 93 -1.59 2.59 11.13
C THR A 93 -3.08 2.97 11.04
N GLY A 94 -3.51 3.57 9.92
CA GLY A 94 -4.88 4.01 9.67
C GLY A 94 -5.77 2.91 9.08
N PRO A 95 -6.77 2.38 9.81
CA PRO A 95 -7.62 1.31 9.28
C PRO A 95 -8.48 1.77 8.08
N LEU A 96 -8.94 3.03 8.06
CA LEU A 96 -9.70 3.58 6.93
C LEU A 96 -8.82 3.83 5.70
N VAL A 97 -7.53 4.09 5.87
CA VAL A 97 -6.55 4.13 4.78
C VAL A 97 -6.40 2.74 4.17
N ALA A 98 -6.36 1.68 4.97
CA ALA A 98 -6.35 0.31 4.47
C ALA A 98 -7.66 -0.05 3.74
N LEU A 99 -8.83 0.36 4.27
CA LEU A 99 -10.10 0.16 3.57
C LEU A 99 -10.14 0.90 2.22
N PHE A 100 -9.58 2.11 2.16
CA PHE A 100 -9.42 2.85 0.90
C PHE A 100 -8.63 2.02 -0.12
N PHE A 101 -7.45 1.50 0.24
CA PHE A 101 -6.64 0.67 -0.67
C PHE A 101 -7.29 -0.67 -1.04
N ALA A 102 -8.19 -1.21 -0.19
CA ALA A 102 -8.98 -2.39 -0.54
C ALA A 102 -10.01 -2.09 -1.65
N CYS A 103 -10.39 -0.82 -1.83
CA CYS A 103 -11.36 -0.39 -2.82
C CYS A 103 -10.73 0.28 -4.05
N ASP A 104 -9.61 0.99 -3.88
CA ASP A 104 -8.99 1.86 -4.88
C ASP A 104 -8.03 1.15 -5.85
N ASP A 105 -8.56 0.16 -6.56
CA ASP A 105 -7.88 -0.42 -7.72
C ASP A 105 -8.86 -0.61 -8.88
N ARG A 106 -8.71 0.25 -9.90
CA ARG A 106 -9.57 0.25 -11.09
C ARG A 106 -9.52 -1.08 -11.85
N LYS A 107 -8.36 -1.74 -11.90
CA LYS A 107 -8.19 -3.01 -12.63
C LYS A 107 -8.89 -4.16 -11.92
N ASN A 108 -9.01 -4.07 -10.60
CA ASN A 108 -9.58 -5.12 -9.74
C ASN A 108 -10.94 -4.72 -9.11
N ARG A 109 -11.64 -3.75 -9.70
CA ARG A 109 -12.98 -3.30 -9.23
C ARG A 109 -14.02 -4.41 -9.17
N LYS A 110 -13.90 -5.43 -10.03
CA LYS A 110 -14.84 -6.57 -10.10
C LYS A 110 -14.48 -7.72 -9.15
N ARG A 111 -13.40 -7.60 -8.37
CA ARG A 111 -12.98 -8.57 -7.35
C ARG A 111 -13.34 -8.02 -5.97
N ASP A 112 -13.63 -8.90 -5.03
CA ASP A 112 -13.80 -8.53 -3.62
C ASP A 112 -12.46 -8.07 -3.06
N GLY A 113 -12.46 -7.02 -2.25
CA GLY A 113 -11.26 -6.51 -1.58
C GLY A 113 -11.23 -6.96 -0.13
N CYS A 114 -10.09 -6.83 0.52
CA CYS A 114 -9.97 -7.16 1.94
C CYS A 114 -9.03 -6.23 2.70
N VAL A 115 -9.25 -6.15 4.01
CA VAL A 115 -8.35 -5.51 4.97
C VAL A 115 -7.70 -6.60 5.81
N TRP A 116 -6.38 -6.61 5.83
CA TRP A 116 -5.57 -7.38 6.75
C TRP A 116 -5.19 -6.55 7.96
N TRP A 117 -4.94 -7.21 9.09
CA TRP A 117 -4.29 -6.62 10.24
C TRP A 117 -3.20 -7.54 10.81
N SER A 118 -2.23 -6.94 11.48
CA SER A 118 -1.19 -7.65 12.23
C SER A 118 -0.78 -6.85 13.48
N ARG A 119 -0.17 -7.55 14.45
CA ARG A 119 0.46 -6.92 15.61
C ARG A 119 1.87 -6.48 15.22
N ARG A 120 2.29 -5.30 15.66
CA ARG A 120 3.66 -4.83 15.44
C ARG A 120 4.73 -5.77 16.02
N THR A 121 4.42 -6.47 17.10
CA THR A 121 5.31 -7.47 17.74
C THR A 121 5.65 -8.69 16.87
N VAL A 122 4.95 -8.88 15.75
CA VAL A 122 5.29 -9.90 14.74
C VAL A 122 6.56 -9.52 13.97
N PHE A 123 6.95 -8.25 14.01
CA PHE A 123 8.08 -7.69 13.29
C PHE A 123 9.17 -7.21 14.25
N ASP A 124 10.39 -7.09 13.73
CA ASP A 124 11.46 -6.37 14.40
C ASP A 124 11.45 -4.92 13.92
N GLU A 125 11.13 -3.98 14.81
CA GLU A 125 11.09 -2.56 14.48
C GLU A 125 12.50 -1.98 14.36
N VAL A 126 12.71 -1.19 13.31
CA VAL A 126 13.99 -0.54 13.01
C VAL A 126 13.75 0.92 12.66
N ASP A 127 14.44 1.79 13.39
CA ASP A 127 14.43 3.23 13.15
C ASP A 127 15.54 3.64 12.16
N ASP A 128 16.76 3.09 12.32
CA ASP A 128 17.89 3.33 11.42
C ASP A 128 17.92 2.30 10.28
N THR A 129 17.84 2.81 9.05
CA THR A 129 17.81 2.03 7.82
C THR A 129 19.17 1.91 7.12
N MET A 130 20.22 2.62 7.57
CA MET A 130 21.50 2.70 6.85
C MET A 130 22.23 1.36 6.77
N MET A 131 22.16 0.55 7.83
CA MET A 131 22.91 -0.71 7.95
C MET A 131 22.05 -1.96 7.69
N ILE A 132 20.84 -1.79 7.14
CA ILE A 132 19.96 -2.93 6.86
C ILE A 132 20.47 -3.71 5.65
N GLU A 133 20.77 -5.00 5.85
CA GLU A 133 21.06 -5.93 4.75
C GLU A 133 19.79 -6.29 3.96
N VAL A 134 19.36 -5.45 3.02
CA VAL A 134 18.04 -5.56 2.37
C VAL A 134 17.74 -6.88 1.64
N PHE A 135 18.75 -7.69 1.32
CA PHE A 135 18.62 -9.01 0.68
C PHE A 135 19.16 -10.18 1.51
N LYS A 136 19.15 -10.07 2.83
CA LYS A 136 19.51 -11.19 3.72
C LYS A 136 18.66 -12.43 3.37
N PRO A 137 19.26 -13.64 3.27
CA PRO A 137 18.55 -14.83 2.82
C PRO A 137 17.48 -15.30 3.81
N VAL A 138 17.72 -15.13 5.11
CA VAL A 138 16.83 -15.54 6.20
C VAL A 138 16.87 -14.50 7.31
N ARG A 139 15.71 -14.26 7.94
CA ARG A 139 15.56 -13.52 9.18
C ARG A 139 14.66 -14.31 10.12
N GLU A 140 14.77 -14.04 11.42
CA GLU A 140 13.85 -14.60 12.41
C GLU A 140 12.46 -13.96 12.25
N ARG A 141 12.41 -12.64 12.08
CA ARG A 141 11.21 -11.87 11.79
C ARG A 141 11.44 -10.88 10.66
N PRO A 142 10.39 -10.52 9.89
CA PRO A 142 10.49 -9.42 8.95
C PRO A 142 10.72 -8.11 9.71
N LEU A 143 11.45 -7.19 9.08
CA LEU A 143 11.69 -5.87 9.68
C LEU A 143 10.47 -4.97 9.46
N LEU A 144 10.14 -4.10 10.41
CA LEU A 144 9.13 -3.06 10.26
C LEU A 144 9.79 -1.67 10.34
N ILE A 145 9.62 -0.91 9.27
CA ILE A 145 10.29 0.35 9.02
C ILE A 145 9.24 1.45 8.95
N ASN A 146 9.40 2.52 9.73
CA ASN A 146 8.47 3.64 9.71
C ASN A 146 8.72 4.58 8.53
N ALA A 147 7.95 4.49 7.45
CA ALA A 147 8.18 5.27 6.24
C ALA A 147 7.65 6.73 6.30
N VAL A 148 6.96 7.12 7.38
CA VAL A 148 6.46 8.48 7.57
C VAL A 148 7.62 9.49 7.52
N GLY A 149 7.45 10.57 6.76
CA GLY A 149 8.47 11.60 6.60
C GLY A 149 9.50 11.33 5.50
N ARG A 150 9.64 10.09 5.00
CA ARG A 150 10.58 9.78 3.90
C ARG A 150 10.14 10.30 2.54
N ASN A 151 8.83 10.42 2.32
CA ASN A 151 8.24 11.12 1.18
C ASN A 151 6.79 11.52 1.51
N VAL A 152 6.23 12.45 0.73
CA VAL A 152 4.89 13.01 0.99
C VAL A 152 3.80 11.93 0.97
N ARG A 153 3.89 10.96 0.05
CA ARG A 153 2.94 9.85 -0.06
C ARG A 153 2.95 8.98 1.19
N SER A 154 4.13 8.60 1.68
CA SER A 154 4.27 7.77 2.88
C SER A 154 3.78 8.49 4.13
N THR A 155 3.95 9.81 4.21
CA THR A 155 3.36 10.62 5.29
C THR A 155 1.84 10.65 5.21
N ALA A 156 1.26 10.90 4.03
CA ALA A 156 -0.20 11.00 3.88
C ALA A 156 -0.95 9.68 4.14
N GLN A 157 -0.24 8.56 4.02
CA GLN A 157 -0.77 7.22 4.23
C GLN A 157 -0.52 6.66 5.64
N ASP A 158 0.16 7.41 6.52
CA ASP A 158 0.73 6.90 7.77
C ASP A 158 1.48 5.57 7.54
N SER A 159 2.33 5.54 6.50
CA SER A 159 2.91 4.31 5.98
C SER A 159 3.95 3.70 6.91
N LEU A 160 3.81 2.39 7.08
CA LEU A 160 4.85 1.50 7.56
C LEU A 160 5.21 0.54 6.42
N LEU A 161 6.47 0.10 6.37
CA LEU A 161 6.93 -0.87 5.39
C LEU A 161 7.51 -2.05 6.12
N SER A 162 7.09 -3.24 5.74
CA SER A 162 7.74 -4.47 6.19
C SER A 162 8.70 -4.96 5.13
N LEU A 163 9.94 -5.28 5.52
CA LEU A 163 10.95 -5.86 4.65
C LEU A 163 11.05 -7.35 4.91
N HIS A 164 10.86 -8.15 3.86
CA HIS A 164 10.77 -9.60 3.96
C HIS A 164 11.92 -10.32 3.23
N THR A 165 12.28 -11.47 3.75
CA THR A 165 13.08 -12.50 3.10
C THR A 165 12.18 -13.55 2.43
N PRO A 166 12.71 -14.42 1.55
CA PRO A 166 11.94 -15.50 0.94
C PRO A 166 11.25 -16.45 1.94
N SER A 167 11.79 -16.60 3.16
CA SER A 167 11.24 -17.49 4.20
C SER A 167 10.10 -16.88 5.00
N ASP A 168 9.93 -15.56 4.97
CA ASP A 168 9.06 -14.84 5.93
C ASP A 168 7.56 -15.08 5.69
N PHE A 169 7.15 -15.53 4.50
CA PHE A 169 5.72 -15.74 4.19
C PHE A 169 5.11 -16.91 4.94
N GLN A 170 5.94 -17.83 5.46
CA GLN A 170 5.47 -18.95 6.27
C GLN A 170 5.25 -18.52 7.74
N THR A 171 5.92 -17.47 8.18
CA THR A 171 5.95 -17.04 9.59
C THR A 171 5.15 -15.77 9.85
N LEU A 172 4.81 -15.00 8.81
CA LEU A 172 4.00 -13.79 8.94
C LEU A 172 2.62 -14.11 9.52
N THR A 173 2.44 -13.74 10.79
CA THR A 173 1.15 -13.86 11.47
C THR A 173 0.32 -12.59 11.20
N ALA A 174 -0.67 -12.71 10.31
CA ALA A 174 -1.63 -11.66 9.98
C ALA A 174 -2.99 -12.28 9.68
N GLU A 175 -4.06 -11.52 9.95
CA GLU A 175 -5.43 -12.00 9.79
C GLU A 175 -6.24 -11.05 8.92
N ARG A 176 -7.14 -11.61 8.10
CA ARG A 176 -8.14 -10.82 7.38
C ARG A 176 -9.22 -10.38 8.35
N ILE A 177 -9.27 -9.08 8.65
CA ILE A 177 -10.26 -8.52 9.58
C ILE A 177 -11.57 -8.15 8.88
N PHE A 178 -11.53 -7.84 7.58
CA PHE A 178 -12.71 -7.39 6.84
C PHE A 178 -12.62 -7.71 5.35
N THR A 179 -13.76 -7.97 4.71
CA THR A 179 -13.89 -8.10 3.25
C THR A 179 -14.92 -7.08 2.75
N VAL A 180 -14.57 -6.36 1.68
CA VAL A 180 -15.48 -5.45 0.98
C VAL A 180 -15.88 -6.06 -0.37
N LYS A 181 -17.18 -6.19 -0.61
CA LYS A 181 -17.70 -6.77 -1.85
C LYS A 181 -17.41 -5.86 -3.04
N ALA A 182 -17.09 -6.48 -4.18
CA ALA A 182 -16.79 -5.80 -5.43
C ALA A 182 -17.86 -4.77 -5.80
N ALA A 183 -19.13 -5.12 -5.61
CA ALA A 183 -20.28 -4.28 -5.91
C ALA A 183 -20.34 -2.99 -5.06
N ASP A 184 -19.74 -2.99 -3.86
CA ASP A 184 -19.83 -1.86 -2.93
C ASP A 184 -18.60 -0.95 -2.96
N LYS A 185 -17.46 -1.42 -3.48
CA LYS A 185 -16.18 -0.67 -3.53
C LYS A 185 -16.32 0.77 -4.04
N VAL A 186 -17.07 0.98 -5.12
CA VAL A 186 -17.25 2.32 -5.71
C VAL A 186 -18.02 3.23 -4.75
N ALA A 187 -19.08 2.73 -4.12
CA ALA A 187 -19.84 3.49 -3.15
C ALA A 187 -19.02 3.75 -1.87
N THR A 188 -18.24 2.78 -1.42
CA THR A 188 -17.32 2.90 -0.27
C THR A 188 -16.25 3.96 -0.53
N LEU A 189 -15.62 3.99 -1.70
CA LEU A 189 -14.68 5.05 -2.07
C LEU A 189 -15.32 6.43 -2.02
N ALA A 190 -16.50 6.59 -2.60
CA ALA A 190 -17.20 7.87 -2.58
C ALA A 190 -17.56 8.35 -1.16
N ALA A 191 -17.81 7.42 -0.23
CA ALA A 191 -18.04 7.76 1.18
C ALA A 191 -16.73 8.09 1.91
N LEU A 192 -15.65 7.33 1.66
CA LEU A 192 -14.32 7.60 2.20
C LEU A 192 -13.76 8.96 1.74
N GLU A 193 -14.00 9.34 0.48
CA GLU A 193 -13.63 10.66 -0.04
C GLU A 193 -14.29 11.80 0.75
N LYS A 194 -15.56 11.64 1.16
CA LYS A 194 -16.27 12.61 2.01
C LYS A 194 -15.70 12.70 3.44
N LEU A 195 -15.06 11.64 3.91
CA LEU A 195 -14.33 11.61 5.19
C LEU A 195 -12.88 12.10 5.05
N GLY A 196 -12.46 12.51 3.84
CA GLY A 196 -11.13 13.04 3.58
C GLY A 196 -10.09 12.00 3.17
N PHE A 197 -10.49 10.74 2.93
CA PHE A 197 -9.64 9.68 2.38
C PHE A 197 -9.82 9.63 0.86
N SER A 198 -9.13 10.54 0.14
CA SER A 198 -9.19 10.62 -1.32
C SER A 198 -7.91 10.15 -1.97
N GLY A 199 -8.00 9.74 -3.24
CA GLY A 199 -6.82 9.36 -4.02
C GLY A 199 -5.82 10.51 -4.20
N GLU A 200 -6.28 11.76 -4.21
CA GLU A 200 -5.40 12.94 -4.29
C GLU A 200 -4.52 13.09 -3.04
N ARG A 201 -5.10 12.85 -1.87
CA ARG A 201 -4.39 12.90 -0.59
C ARG A 201 -3.53 11.67 -0.40
N LEU A 202 -4.08 10.48 -0.65
CA LEU A 202 -3.42 9.22 -0.32
C LEU A 202 -2.40 8.77 -1.37
N HIS A 203 -2.58 9.07 -2.66
CA HIS A 203 -1.55 8.71 -3.65
C HIS A 203 -0.49 9.78 -3.84
N PHE A 204 -0.77 11.03 -3.46
CA PHE A 204 0.07 12.23 -3.67
C PHE A 204 1.15 12.04 -4.75
N ASP A 205 0.68 11.76 -5.96
CA ASP A 205 1.50 11.43 -7.12
C ASP A 205 0.96 12.26 -8.27
N ILE A 206 1.75 13.24 -8.70
CA ILE A 206 1.37 14.17 -9.75
C ILE A 206 0.98 13.46 -11.05
N THR A 207 1.57 12.29 -11.33
CA THR A 207 1.26 11.49 -12.51
C THR A 207 -0.17 10.96 -12.43
N LYS A 208 -0.56 10.43 -11.27
CA LYS A 208 -1.93 9.94 -11.01
C LYS A 208 -2.93 11.09 -10.96
N LEU A 209 -2.55 12.21 -10.35
CA LEU A 209 -3.37 13.42 -10.32
C LEU A 209 -3.66 13.91 -11.75
N VAL A 210 -2.63 14.06 -12.58
CA VAL A 210 -2.77 14.48 -13.98
C VAL A 210 -3.61 13.50 -14.78
N ALA A 211 -3.44 12.19 -14.58
CA ALA A 211 -4.27 11.18 -15.25
C ALA A 211 -5.76 11.34 -14.88
N ARG A 212 -6.08 11.50 -13.59
CA ARG A 212 -7.45 11.71 -13.11
C ARG A 212 -8.02 13.03 -13.65
N PHE A 213 -7.25 14.11 -13.59
CA PHE A 213 -7.68 15.42 -14.07
C PHE A 213 -7.99 15.42 -15.57
N LYS A 214 -7.16 14.75 -16.39
CA LYS A 214 -7.43 14.56 -17.83
C LYS A 214 -8.76 13.85 -18.08
N GLU A 215 -9.06 12.82 -17.29
CA GLU A 215 -10.32 12.07 -17.40
C GLU A 215 -11.54 12.93 -17.00
N GLU A 216 -11.41 13.74 -15.95
CA GLU A 216 -12.47 14.65 -15.51
C GLU A 216 -12.80 15.66 -16.61
N ILE A 217 -11.80 16.30 -17.20
CA ILE A 217 -12.00 17.21 -18.36
C ILE A 217 -12.67 16.47 -19.53
N ALA A 218 -12.24 15.25 -19.83
CA ALA A 218 -12.83 14.46 -20.92
C ALA A 218 -14.31 14.14 -20.68
N SER A 219 -14.68 13.77 -19.45
CA SER A 219 -16.06 13.48 -19.07
C SER A 219 -16.98 14.71 -19.14
N GLN A 220 -16.46 15.90 -18.83
CA GLN A 220 -17.21 17.16 -18.94
C GLN A 220 -17.49 17.57 -20.39
N ARG A 221 -16.60 17.23 -21.34
CA ARG A 221 -16.81 17.48 -22.77
C ARG A 221 -17.92 16.63 -23.39
N VAL A 222 -18.12 15.39 -22.90
CA VAL A 222 -19.17 14.49 -23.40
C VAL A 222 -20.57 14.92 -22.93
N GLY A 223 -20.66 15.63 -21.80
CA GLY A 223 -21.94 16.16 -21.29
C GLY A 223 -22.37 17.51 -21.86
N ALA A 224 -21.54 18.16 -22.69
CA ALA A 224 -21.77 19.51 -23.21
C ALA A 224 -22.25 19.56 -24.68
N THR A 225 -22.44 18.40 -25.33
CA THR A 225 -23.11 18.32 -26.64
C THR A 225 -24.62 18.24 -26.44
N TYR A 226 -25.28 19.41 -26.46
CA TYR A 226 -26.68 19.60 -26.85
C TYR A 226 -26.71 20.34 -28.19
#